data_AF-A0AAW0IYP2-F1
#
_entry.id   AF-A0AAW0IYP2-F1
#
_cell.length_a   1.000
_cell.length_b   1.000
_cell.length_c   1.000
_cell.angle_alpha   90.00
_cell.angle_beta   90.00
_cell.angle_gamma   90.00
#
_symmetry.space_group_name_H-M   'P 1'
#
loop_
_entity.id
_entity.type
_entity.pdbx_description
1 polymer ?
#
loop_
_entity_poly.entity_id
_entity_poly.type
_entity_poly.pdbx_seq_one_letter_code
_entity_poly.pdbx_strand_id
1 'polypeptide(L)'
;MAGDEHGVLLACVISGTLFTVLGSGSFSILWAVNWRPWRIYSWIFARKWPDILQGPHLRLLCGILNLSAWMVVISPIVVLISWGWWLIVILGRDIIGLAVIMAGTALLLAFYSIMLWWRTQWQSSRAVAILLLLAVFLLCAYELCAVYVTASSSASERYSPSGFFFGVSAIALAINMLFICRMVFNGKPCNFLILMLVSSLT
;
A
#
# COMPACT_ATOMS: atom_id res chain seq x y z
N MET A 1 25.49 -8.76 22.90
CA MET A 1 24.26 -9.46 22.46
C MET A 1 23.00 -8.82 23.04
N ALA A 2 22.89 -8.51 24.35
CA ALA A 2 21.70 -7.83 24.92
C ALA A 2 21.45 -6.38 24.45
N GLY A 3 22.48 -5.65 24.01
CA GLY A 3 22.35 -4.26 23.56
C GLY A 3 21.71 -4.08 22.17
N ASP A 4 21.79 -5.11 21.32
CA ASP A 4 21.28 -5.05 19.95
C ASP A 4 19.76 -5.32 19.91
N GLU A 5 19.30 -6.26 20.75
CA GLU A 5 17.87 -6.57 20.91
C GLU A 5 17.07 -5.38 21.45
N HIS A 6 17.62 -4.63 22.40
CA HIS A 6 17.01 -3.41 22.91
C HIS A 6 16.90 -2.33 21.83
N GLY A 7 17.90 -2.21 20.94
CA GLY A 7 17.87 -1.27 19.82
C GLY A 7 16.78 -1.59 18.80
N VAL A 8 16.62 -2.87 18.45
CA VAL A 8 15.56 -3.35 17.56
C VAL A 8 14.18 -3.16 18.19
N LEU A 9 14.02 -3.52 19.46
CA LEU A 9 12.76 -3.33 20.20
C LEU A 9 12.38 -1.85 20.26
N LEU A 10 13.32 -0.96 20.58
CA LEU A 10 13.07 0.48 20.62
C LEU A 10 12.67 1.02 19.25
N ALA A 11 13.37 0.62 18.19
CA ALA A 11 13.04 1.01 16.82
C ALA A 11 11.62 0.57 16.42
N CYS A 12 11.24 -0.67 16.76
CA CYS A 12 9.89 -1.20 16.50
C CYS A 12 8.80 -0.51 17.33
N VAL A 13 9.06 -0.18 18.59
CA VAL A 13 8.11 0.53 19.45
C VAL A 13 7.91 1.96 18.96
N ILE A 14 9.00 2.67 18.62
CA ILE A 14 8.93 4.05 18.11
C ILE A 14 8.22 4.07 16.76
N SER A 15 8.61 3.23 15.81
CA SER A 15 7.97 3.18 14.50
C SER A 15 6.50 2.73 14.58
N GLY A 16 6.19 1.74 15.43
CA GLY A 16 4.83 1.25 15.63
C GLY A 16 3.92 2.30 16.26
N THR A 17 4.42 3.05 17.26
CA THR A 17 3.67 4.17 17.84
C THR A 17 3.47 5.31 16.85
N LEU A 18 4.49 5.66 16.07
CA LEU A 18 4.36 6.66 14.99
C LEU A 18 3.35 6.20 13.93
N PHE A 19 3.41 4.95 13.51
CA PHE A 19 2.50 4.37 12.51
C PHE A 19 1.05 4.37 12.99
N THR A 20 0.80 4.02 14.26
CA THR A 20 -0.57 4.01 14.82
C THR A 20 -1.14 5.43 14.97
N VAL A 21 -0.34 6.38 15.46
CA VAL A 21 -0.79 7.78 15.62
C VAL A 21 -1.04 8.43 14.25
N LEU A 22 -0.08 8.33 13.32
CA LEU A 22 -0.19 8.92 11.98
C LEU A 22 -1.22 8.18 11.12
N GLY A 23 -1.31 6.85 11.24
CA GLY A 23 -2.31 6.02 10.60
C GLY A 23 -3.73 6.36 11.06
N SER A 24 -3.94 6.56 12.36
CA SER A 24 -5.23 7.02 12.89
C SER A 24 -5.60 8.40 12.36
N GLY A 25 -4.66 9.36 12.36
CA GLY A 25 -4.87 10.69 11.79
C GLY A 25 -5.23 10.65 10.29
N SER A 26 -4.50 9.85 9.51
CA SER A 26 -4.78 9.61 8.09
C SER A 26 -6.18 9.03 7.89
N PHE A 27 -6.55 8.01 8.67
CA PHE A 27 -7.87 7.38 8.62
C PHE A 27 -8.99 8.38 8.96
N SER A 28 -8.84 9.20 10.01
CA SER A 28 -9.83 10.20 10.39
C SER A 28 -10.05 11.26 9.30
N ILE A 29 -8.98 11.73 8.65
CA ILE A 29 -9.09 12.69 7.54
C ILE A 29 -9.78 12.05 6.35
N LEU A 30 -9.37 10.84 5.94
CA LEU A 30 -10.00 10.09 4.86
C LEU A 30 -11.48 9.83 5.13
N TRP A 31 -11.82 9.46 6.36
CA TRP A 31 -13.20 9.26 6.80
C TRP A 31 -14.02 10.56 6.67
N ALA A 32 -13.49 11.69 7.17
CA ALA A 32 -14.16 12.99 7.10
C ALA A 32 -14.46 13.45 5.66
N VAL A 33 -13.59 13.10 4.70
CA VAL A 33 -13.78 13.40 3.27
C VAL A 33 -14.44 12.28 2.47
N ASN A 34 -15.08 11.32 3.15
CA ASN A 34 -15.76 10.18 2.52
C ASN A 34 -14.85 9.35 1.60
N TRP A 35 -13.59 9.14 1.97
CA TRP A 35 -12.60 8.33 1.25
C TRP A 35 -12.27 8.84 -0.17
N ARG A 36 -12.69 10.06 -0.53
CA ARG A 36 -12.42 10.69 -1.83
C ARG A 36 -11.38 11.80 -1.67
N PRO A 37 -10.07 11.50 -1.76
CA PRO A 37 -9.01 12.48 -1.51
C PRO A 37 -9.06 13.65 -2.50
N TRP A 38 -9.55 13.40 -3.72
CA TRP A 38 -9.77 14.43 -4.74
C TRP A 38 -10.72 15.55 -4.30
N ARG A 39 -11.58 15.30 -3.29
CA ARG A 39 -12.56 16.26 -2.79
C ARG A 39 -12.06 17.06 -1.59
N ILE A 40 -10.84 16.80 -1.08
CA ILE A 40 -10.28 17.49 0.09
C ILE A 40 -10.32 19.01 -0.10
N TYR A 41 -9.86 19.51 -1.24
CA TYR A 41 -9.86 20.95 -1.54
C TYR A 41 -11.28 21.55 -1.50
N SER A 42 -12.26 20.90 -2.13
CA SER A 42 -13.66 21.35 -2.15
C SER A 42 -14.30 21.25 -0.76
N TRP A 43 -13.95 20.24 0.03
CA TRP A 43 -14.45 20.05 1.39
C TRP A 43 -13.92 21.13 2.35
N ILE A 44 -12.63 21.49 2.24
CA ILE A 44 -12.02 22.58 3.03
C ILE A 44 -12.65 23.92 2.64
N PHE A 45 -12.90 24.15 1.34
CA PHE A 45 -13.50 25.38 0.85
C PHE A 45 -14.98 25.52 1.25
N ALA A 46 -15.72 24.41 1.34
CA ALA A 46 -17.15 24.41 1.71
C ALA A 46 -17.39 24.66 3.21
N ARG A 47 -16.35 24.68 4.05
CA ARG A 47 -16.49 25.08 5.46
C ARG A 47 -16.79 26.57 5.53
N LYS A 48 -17.74 26.98 6.39
CA LYS A 48 -18.03 28.40 6.62
C LYS A 48 -16.81 29.07 7.26
N TRP A 49 -16.02 29.79 6.47
CA TRP A 49 -14.89 30.58 6.95
C TRP A 49 -15.38 31.96 7.40
N PRO A 50 -14.83 32.52 8.48
CA PRO A 50 -15.21 33.84 8.99
C PRO A 50 -14.95 34.92 7.92
N ASP A 51 -15.79 35.96 7.89
CA ASP A 51 -15.77 37.00 6.84
C ASP A 51 -14.44 37.75 6.75
N ILE A 52 -13.69 37.79 7.85
CA ILE A 52 -12.34 38.40 7.97
C ILE A 52 -11.31 37.68 7.07
N LEU A 53 -11.55 36.42 6.72
CA LEU A 53 -10.66 35.57 5.94
C LEU A 53 -11.07 35.45 4.46
N GLN A 54 -12.16 36.08 4.03
CA GLN A 54 -12.61 36.01 2.63
C GLN A 54 -11.72 36.88 1.73
N GLY A 55 -11.14 36.28 0.68
CA GLY A 55 -10.26 36.96 -0.28
C GLY A 55 -9.10 36.10 -0.80
N PRO A 56 -8.01 36.70 -1.33
CA PRO A 56 -6.83 35.98 -1.83
C PRO A 56 -6.12 35.14 -0.75
N HIS A 57 -6.17 35.58 0.51
CA HIS A 57 -5.63 34.83 1.65
C HIS A 57 -6.36 33.49 1.89
N LEU A 58 -7.66 33.40 1.60
CA LEU A 58 -8.43 32.16 1.72
C LEU A 58 -7.94 31.08 0.74
N ARG A 59 -7.56 31.48 -0.49
CA ARG A 59 -7.05 30.56 -1.50
C ARG A 59 -5.68 30.00 -1.09
N LEU A 60 -4.81 30.85 -0.55
CA LEU A 60 -3.50 30.43 -0.04
C LEU A 60 -3.68 29.45 1.15
N LEU A 61 -4.51 29.80 2.12
CA LEU A 61 -4.80 28.95 3.29
C LEU A 61 -5.43 27.62 2.89
N CYS A 62 -6.41 27.61 1.99
CA CYS A 62 -7.01 26.39 1.46
C CYS A 62 -5.96 25.52 0.74
N GLY A 63 -5.05 26.14 -0.02
CA GLY A 63 -3.91 25.47 -0.65
C GLY A 63 -2.98 24.81 0.37
N ILE A 64 -2.57 25.55 1.41
CA ILE A 64 -1.72 25.04 2.50
C ILE A 64 -2.43 23.91 3.26
N LEU A 65 -3.71 24.08 3.59
CA LEU A 65 -4.51 23.07 4.28
C LEU A 65 -4.66 21.80 3.42
N ASN A 66 -4.89 21.94 2.12
CA ASN A 66 -4.95 20.82 1.20
C ASN A 66 -3.59 20.09 1.14
N LEU A 67 -2.49 20.81 1.03
CA LEU A 67 -1.14 20.23 1.08
C LEU A 67 -0.91 19.49 2.40
N SER A 68 -1.26 20.10 3.54
CA SER A 68 -1.12 19.47 4.85
C SER A 68 -1.96 18.21 4.99
N ALA A 69 -3.18 18.20 4.46
CA ALA A 69 -4.04 17.02 4.46
C ALA A 69 -3.45 15.89 3.61
N TRP A 70 -2.88 16.20 2.44
CA TRP A 70 -2.18 15.22 1.61
C TRP A 70 -0.94 14.66 2.31
N MET A 71 -0.16 15.50 2.99
CA MET A 71 0.99 15.06 3.78
C MET A 71 0.58 14.08 4.90
N VAL A 72 -0.52 14.35 5.60
CA VAL A 72 -1.02 13.43 6.64
C VAL A 72 -1.54 12.14 6.03
N VAL A 73 -2.24 12.18 4.88
CA VAL A 73 -2.75 10.98 4.21
C VAL A 73 -1.62 10.05 3.75
N ILE A 74 -0.53 10.61 3.23
CA ILE A 74 0.64 9.86 2.73
C ILE A 74 1.57 9.42 3.89
N SER A 75 1.47 10.05 5.06
CA SER A 75 2.35 9.80 6.20
C SER A 75 2.51 8.32 6.60
N PRO A 76 1.48 7.44 6.61
CA PRO A 76 1.65 6.05 7.02
C PRO A 76 2.56 5.27 6.06
N ILE A 77 2.56 5.61 4.77
CA ILE A 77 3.45 5.01 3.77
C ILE A 77 4.89 5.43 4.03
N VAL A 78 5.12 6.72 4.33
CA VAL A 78 6.46 7.25 4.64
C VAL A 78 7.02 6.63 5.92
N VAL A 79 6.17 6.41 6.93
CA VAL A 79 6.55 5.72 8.17
C VAL A 79 6.98 4.27 7.88
N LEU A 80 6.26 3.54 7.02
CA LEU A 80 6.68 2.18 6.64
C LEU A 80 8.02 2.17 5.89
N ILE A 81 8.23 3.12 4.98
CA ILE A 81 9.50 3.24 4.24
C ILE A 81 10.66 3.53 5.19
N SER A 82 10.50 4.53 6.07
CA SER A 82 11.52 4.89 7.05
C SER A 82 11.77 3.79 8.08
N TRP A 83 10.73 3.10 8.54
CA TRP A 83 10.85 1.97 9.46
C TRP A 83 11.59 0.79 8.80
N GLY A 84 11.20 0.42 7.58
CA GLY A 84 11.86 -0.64 6.85
C GLY A 84 13.32 -0.31 6.53
N TRP A 85 13.62 0.93 6.14
CA TRP A 85 15.00 1.40 5.95
C TRP A 85 15.82 1.28 7.24
N TRP A 86 15.27 1.73 8.37
CA TRP A 86 15.93 1.64 9.67
C TRP A 86 16.20 0.19 10.06
N LEU A 87 15.24 -0.71 9.83
CA LEU A 87 15.40 -2.14 10.08
C LEU A 87 16.50 -2.78 9.22
N ILE A 88 16.66 -2.37 7.96
CA ILE A 88 17.78 -2.85 7.11
C ILE A 88 19.12 -2.47 7.73
N VAL A 89 19.23 -1.23 8.20
CA VAL A 89 20.49 -0.71 8.79
C VAL A 89 20.84 -1.40 10.10
N ILE A 90 19.86 -1.66 10.98
CA ILE A 90 20.13 -2.31 12.28
C ILE A 90 20.31 -3.82 12.13
N LEU A 91 19.39 -4.49 11.45
CA LEU A 91 19.32 -5.96 11.48
C LEU A 91 20.28 -6.61 10.48
N GLY A 92 20.85 -5.84 9.54
CA GLY A 92 21.69 -6.32 8.44
C GLY A 92 20.99 -7.30 7.50
N ARG A 93 19.69 -7.56 7.72
CA ARG A 93 18.86 -8.52 7.01
C ARG A 93 17.83 -7.75 6.19
N ASP A 94 18.18 -7.56 4.94
CA ASP A 94 17.41 -6.93 3.89
C ASP A 94 15.98 -7.48 3.76
N ILE A 95 15.78 -8.79 3.93
CA ILE A 95 14.44 -9.42 3.79
C ILE A 95 13.39 -8.80 4.73
N ILE A 96 13.71 -8.58 6.00
CA ILE A 96 12.73 -8.11 6.99
C ILE A 96 12.35 -6.65 6.72
N GLY A 97 13.32 -5.81 6.38
CA GLY A 97 13.04 -4.44 5.99
C GLY A 97 12.27 -4.34 4.68
N LEU A 98 12.63 -5.14 3.68
CA LEU A 98 11.89 -5.23 2.40
C LEU A 98 10.45 -5.70 2.61
N ALA A 99 10.20 -6.62 3.55
CA ALA A 99 8.85 -7.05 3.92
C ALA A 99 8.02 -5.89 4.47
N VAL A 100 8.58 -5.13 5.43
CA VAL A 100 7.90 -3.99 6.04
C VAL A 100 7.57 -2.91 5.00
N ILE A 101 8.47 -2.66 4.04
CA ILE A 101 8.23 -1.67 2.98
C ILE A 101 7.22 -2.19 1.97
N MET A 102 7.53 -3.28 1.26
CA MET A 102 6.74 -3.70 0.11
C MET A 102 5.43 -4.39 0.51
N ALA A 103 5.46 -5.34 1.43
CA ALA A 103 4.23 -6.00 1.89
C ALA A 103 3.39 -5.04 2.75
N GLY A 104 4.02 -4.21 3.60
CA GLY A 104 3.31 -3.21 4.39
C GLY A 104 2.59 -2.16 3.53
N THR A 105 3.25 -1.61 2.52
CA THR A 105 2.62 -0.63 1.61
C THR A 105 1.53 -1.28 0.74
N ALA A 106 1.74 -2.52 0.30
CA ALA A 106 0.71 -3.28 -0.41
C ALA A 106 -0.55 -3.48 0.43
N LEU A 107 -0.41 -3.83 1.72
CA LEU A 107 -1.54 -3.99 2.63
C LEU A 107 -2.29 -2.68 2.84
N LEU A 108 -1.59 -1.55 3.00
CA LEU A 108 -2.24 -0.23 3.09
C LEU A 108 -3.02 0.12 1.82
N LEU A 109 -2.41 -0.09 0.65
CA LEU A 109 -3.05 0.16 -0.65
C LEU A 109 -4.28 -0.73 -0.85
N ALA A 110 -4.17 -2.02 -0.52
CA ALA A 110 -5.28 -2.96 -0.59
C ALA A 110 -6.41 -2.55 0.36
N PHE A 111 -6.11 -2.25 1.62
CA PHE A 111 -7.10 -1.80 2.59
C PHE A 111 -7.81 -0.52 2.14
N TYR A 112 -7.04 0.47 1.68
CA TYR A 112 -7.58 1.72 1.14
C TYR A 112 -8.47 1.46 -0.09
N SER A 113 -8.05 0.58 -1.01
CA SER A 113 -8.82 0.24 -2.20
C SER A 113 -10.15 -0.45 -1.86
N ILE A 114 -10.18 -1.37 -0.88
CA ILE A 114 -11.39 -2.06 -0.42
C ILE A 114 -12.35 -1.06 0.23
N MET A 115 -11.86 -0.17 1.09
CA MET A 115 -12.69 0.86 1.70
C MET A 115 -13.26 1.84 0.69
N LEU A 116 -12.47 2.26 -0.31
CA LEU A 116 -12.95 3.05 -1.43
C LEU A 116 -14.04 2.31 -2.21
N TRP A 117 -13.85 1.02 -2.47
CA TRP A 117 -14.77 0.17 -3.23
C TRP A 117 -16.11 -0.04 -2.53
N TRP A 118 -16.09 -0.27 -1.21
CA TRP A 118 -17.30 -0.32 -0.38
C TRP A 118 -18.08 0.99 -0.50
N ARG A 119 -17.41 2.14 -0.34
CA ARG A 119 -18.10 3.45 -0.42
C ARG A 119 -18.65 3.77 -1.81
N THR A 120 -18.11 3.18 -2.87
CA THR A 120 -18.66 3.30 -4.23
C THR A 120 -19.79 2.30 -4.54
N GLN A 121 -20.40 1.67 -3.52
CA GLN A 121 -21.49 0.69 -3.72
C GLN A 121 -21.06 -0.47 -4.61
N TRP A 122 -19.81 -0.93 -4.44
CA TRP A 122 -19.22 -2.00 -5.24
C TRP A 122 -19.15 -1.71 -6.75
N GLN A 123 -19.40 -0.46 -7.16
CA GLN A 123 -19.31 -0.06 -8.55
C GLN A 123 -17.86 -0.07 -9.03
N SER A 124 -17.71 -0.53 -10.28
CA SER A 124 -16.43 -0.70 -10.93
C SER A 124 -15.73 0.67 -11.12
N SER A 125 -14.67 0.95 -10.35
CA SER A 125 -13.88 2.18 -10.45
C SER A 125 -12.46 1.90 -10.90
N ARG A 126 -12.00 2.64 -11.93
CA ARG A 126 -10.62 2.55 -12.45
C ARG A 126 -9.56 2.81 -11.37
N ALA A 127 -9.86 3.67 -10.39
CA ALA A 127 -8.94 3.99 -9.31
C ALA A 127 -8.72 2.80 -8.36
N VAL A 128 -9.80 2.09 -8.00
CA VAL A 128 -9.74 0.88 -7.16
C VAL A 128 -8.91 -0.19 -7.85
N ALA A 129 -9.14 -0.41 -9.15
CA ALA A 129 -8.37 -1.36 -9.94
C ALA A 129 -6.87 -1.02 -9.93
N ILE A 130 -6.48 0.23 -10.20
CA ILE A 130 -5.07 0.63 -10.21
C ILE A 130 -4.41 0.41 -8.84
N LEU A 131 -5.09 0.74 -7.75
CA LEU A 131 -4.57 0.56 -6.38
C LEU A 131 -4.38 -0.92 -6.03
N LEU A 132 -5.34 -1.78 -6.40
CA LEU A 132 -5.25 -3.23 -6.20
C LEU A 132 -4.14 -3.84 -7.06
N LEU A 133 -4.04 -3.46 -8.35
CA LEU A 133 -2.96 -3.92 -9.24
C LEU A 133 -1.59 -3.53 -8.66
N LEU A 134 -1.46 -2.31 -8.13
CA LEU A 134 -0.22 -1.84 -7.51
C LEU A 134 0.11 -2.62 -6.22
N ALA A 135 -0.88 -2.90 -5.38
CA ALA A 135 -0.69 -3.72 -4.17
C ALA A 135 -0.22 -5.14 -4.51
N VAL A 136 -0.84 -5.78 -5.49
CA VAL A 136 -0.45 -7.11 -5.95
C VAL A 136 0.95 -7.10 -6.56
N PHE A 137 1.30 -6.08 -7.35
CA PHE A 137 2.63 -5.93 -7.91
C PHE A 137 3.71 -5.82 -6.82
N LEU A 138 3.46 -5.03 -5.76
CA LEU A 138 4.38 -4.89 -4.63
C LEU A 138 4.56 -6.20 -3.85
N LEU A 139 3.48 -6.98 -3.66
CA LEU A 139 3.57 -8.31 -3.05
C LEU A 139 4.38 -9.28 -3.91
N CYS A 140 4.15 -9.30 -5.24
CA CYS A 140 4.95 -10.10 -6.15
C CYS A 140 6.44 -9.71 -6.13
N ALA A 141 6.73 -8.41 -6.15
CA ALA A 141 8.10 -7.91 -6.07
C ALA A 141 8.77 -8.34 -4.75
N TYR A 142 8.04 -8.29 -3.63
CA TYR A 142 8.53 -8.79 -2.35
C TYR A 142 8.83 -10.29 -2.38
N GLU A 143 7.91 -11.12 -2.87
CA GLU A 143 8.13 -12.57 -2.96
C GLU A 143 9.32 -12.91 -3.87
N LEU A 144 9.50 -12.19 -4.99
CA LEU A 144 10.69 -12.33 -5.84
C LEU A 144 11.98 -11.95 -5.11
N CYS A 145 11.98 -10.84 -4.37
CA CYS A 145 13.12 -10.45 -3.54
C CYS A 145 13.41 -11.47 -2.44
N ALA A 146 12.37 -11.97 -1.75
CA ALA A 146 12.52 -12.97 -0.70
C ALA A 146 13.10 -14.28 -1.24
N VAL A 147 12.60 -14.76 -2.39
CA VAL A 147 13.13 -15.96 -3.05
C VAL A 147 14.55 -15.73 -3.54
N TYR A 148 14.85 -14.60 -4.16
CA TYR A 148 16.18 -14.27 -4.67
C TYR A 148 17.24 -14.23 -3.56
N VAL A 149 16.96 -13.51 -2.47
CA VAL A 149 17.89 -13.39 -1.34
C VAL A 149 18.06 -14.75 -0.64
N THR A 150 16.97 -15.50 -0.48
CA THR A 150 17.03 -16.84 0.11
C THR A 150 17.86 -17.79 -0.77
N ALA A 151 17.60 -17.84 -2.08
CA ALA A 151 18.34 -18.67 -3.02
C ALA A 151 19.83 -18.29 -3.10
N SER A 152 20.16 -16.99 -2.99
CA SER A 152 21.54 -16.51 -2.96
C SER A 152 22.27 -16.94 -1.68
N SER A 153 21.62 -16.84 -0.52
CA SER A 153 22.20 -17.29 0.76
C SER A 153 22.37 -18.82 0.84
N SER A 154 21.47 -19.58 0.23
CA SER A 154 21.51 -21.06 0.19
C SER A 154 22.46 -21.65 -0.86
N ALA A 155 23.26 -20.84 -1.57
CA ALA A 155 24.32 -21.35 -2.43
C ALA A 155 25.47 -22.03 -1.64
N SER A 156 25.51 -21.88 -0.32
CA SER A 156 26.45 -22.60 0.56
C SER A 156 25.88 -23.89 1.19
N GLU A 157 24.56 -24.02 1.34
CA GLU A 157 23.90 -25.25 1.84
C GLU A 157 22.55 -25.47 1.15
N ARG A 158 22.46 -26.59 0.40
CA ARG A 158 21.28 -27.24 -0.20
C ARG A 158 20.01 -26.37 -0.34
N TYR A 159 19.75 -25.98 -1.59
CA TYR A 159 18.48 -25.49 -2.13
C TYR A 159 17.26 -26.09 -1.40
N SER A 160 16.55 -25.31 -0.58
CA SER A 160 15.31 -25.74 0.06
C SER A 160 14.14 -25.54 -0.92
N PRO A 161 13.57 -26.61 -1.51
CA PRO A 161 12.63 -26.52 -2.62
C PRO A 161 11.27 -25.91 -2.25
N SER A 162 10.92 -25.84 -0.97
CA SER A 162 9.60 -25.41 -0.49
C SER A 162 9.37 -23.90 -0.57
N GLY A 163 10.38 -23.07 -0.27
CA GLY A 163 10.26 -21.61 -0.32
C GLY A 163 10.10 -21.08 -1.76
N PHE A 164 10.81 -21.68 -2.71
CA PHE A 164 10.68 -21.38 -4.13
C PHE A 164 9.28 -21.75 -4.64
N PHE A 165 8.76 -22.93 -4.30
CA PHE A 165 7.43 -23.37 -4.71
C PHE A 165 6.31 -22.48 -4.16
N PHE A 166 6.44 -22.03 -2.90
CA PHE A 166 5.49 -21.11 -2.28
C PHE A 166 5.49 -19.73 -2.98
N GLY A 167 6.67 -19.15 -3.22
CA GLY A 167 6.78 -17.86 -3.91
C GLY A 167 6.23 -17.91 -5.34
N VAL A 168 6.55 -18.96 -6.11
CA VAL A 168 6.02 -19.15 -7.48
C VAL A 168 4.49 -19.34 -7.45
N SER A 169 3.96 -20.07 -6.48
CA SER A 169 2.51 -20.26 -6.30
C SER A 169 1.80 -18.94 -5.94
N ALA A 170 2.42 -18.10 -5.09
CA ALA A 170 1.90 -16.79 -4.73
C ALA A 170 1.87 -15.82 -5.92
N ILE A 171 2.92 -15.84 -6.75
CA ILE A 171 2.98 -15.06 -8.00
C ILE A 171 1.91 -15.53 -8.99
N ALA A 172 1.71 -16.84 -9.14
CA ALA A 172 0.67 -17.40 -10.01
C ALA A 172 -0.75 -17.00 -9.54
N LEU A 173 -1.02 -17.04 -8.22
CA LEU A 173 -2.30 -16.62 -7.64
C LEU A 173 -2.52 -15.11 -7.81
N ALA A 174 -1.48 -14.30 -7.63
CA ALA A 174 -1.50 -12.87 -7.88
C ALA A 174 -1.88 -12.56 -9.33
N ILE A 175 -1.26 -13.21 -10.32
CA ILE A 175 -1.57 -13.04 -11.75
C ILE A 175 -3.05 -13.39 -12.03
N ASN A 176 -3.54 -14.50 -11.48
CA ASN A 176 -4.94 -14.89 -11.60
C ASN A 176 -5.90 -13.84 -11.02
N MET A 177 -5.55 -13.20 -9.90
CA MET A 177 -6.33 -12.12 -9.29
C MET A 177 -6.31 -10.81 -10.10
N LEU A 178 -5.20 -10.47 -10.78
CA LEU A 178 -5.16 -9.30 -11.70
C LEU A 178 -6.18 -9.47 -12.83
N PHE A 179 -6.37 -10.71 -13.29
CA PHE A 179 -7.31 -11.05 -14.36
C PHE A 179 -8.77 -10.87 -13.93
N ILE A 180 -9.10 -11.36 -12.74
CA ILE A 180 -10.43 -11.21 -12.13
C ILE A 180 -10.74 -9.72 -11.91
N CYS A 181 -9.77 -8.94 -11.45
CA CYS A 181 -9.92 -7.49 -11.34
C CYS A 181 -10.24 -6.87 -12.71
N ARG A 182 -9.49 -7.21 -13.77
CA ARG A 182 -9.77 -6.69 -15.11
C ARG A 182 -11.14 -7.12 -15.64
N MET A 183 -11.60 -8.34 -15.35
CA MET A 183 -12.94 -8.81 -15.74
C MET A 183 -14.05 -8.05 -15.01
N VAL A 184 -13.95 -7.92 -13.69
CA VAL A 184 -14.93 -7.21 -12.85
C VAL A 184 -15.04 -5.72 -13.23
N PHE A 185 -13.92 -5.09 -13.59
CA PHE A 185 -13.88 -3.64 -13.86
C PHE A 185 -14.04 -3.23 -15.33
N ASN A 186 -14.01 -4.15 -16.30
CA ASN A 186 -13.98 -3.77 -17.73
C ASN A 186 -15.08 -4.41 -18.61
N GLY A 187 -15.89 -5.34 -18.09
CA GLY A 187 -17.22 -5.69 -18.62
C GLY A 187 -17.36 -6.03 -20.12
N LYS A 188 -16.28 -6.30 -20.87
CA LYS A 188 -16.35 -6.64 -22.30
C LYS A 188 -16.39 -8.16 -22.46
N PRO A 189 -17.53 -8.76 -22.86
CA PRO A 189 -17.70 -10.21 -22.95
C PRO A 189 -16.79 -10.89 -24.00
N CYS A 190 -16.32 -10.14 -25.02
CA CYS A 190 -15.52 -10.73 -26.11
C CYS A 190 -14.08 -11.13 -25.72
N ASN A 191 -13.51 -10.54 -24.65
CA ASN A 191 -12.19 -10.95 -24.15
C ASN A 191 -12.26 -12.15 -23.19
N PHE A 192 -13.46 -12.58 -22.79
CA PHE A 192 -13.67 -13.65 -21.81
C PHE A 192 -13.42 -15.05 -22.39
N LEU A 193 -13.65 -15.24 -23.69
CA LEU A 193 -13.45 -16.52 -24.38
C LEU A 193 -11.97 -16.77 -24.72
N ILE A 194 -11.25 -15.72 -25.15
CA ILE A 194 -9.79 -15.76 -25.34
C ILE A 194 -9.09 -15.92 -23.96
N LEU A 195 -9.73 -15.36 -22.94
CA LEU A 195 -9.63 -15.56 -21.47
C LEU A 195 -9.18 -16.93 -20.93
N MET A 196 -10.17 -17.65 -20.41
CA MET A 196 -10.67 -18.77 -21.20
C MET A 196 -9.60 -19.75 -21.66
N LEU A 197 -9.38 -19.71 -22.97
CA LEU A 197 -8.44 -20.54 -23.69
C LEU A 197 -7.01 -20.44 -23.17
N VAL A 198 -6.53 -19.25 -22.80
CA VAL A 198 -5.15 -19.08 -22.32
C VAL A 198 -4.96 -19.68 -20.92
N SER A 199 -5.98 -19.61 -20.05
CA SER A 199 -5.94 -20.23 -18.71
C SER A 199 -6.10 -21.75 -18.72
N SER A 200 -6.63 -22.34 -19.81
CA SER A 200 -6.76 -23.80 -19.97
C SER A 200 -5.58 -24.44 -20.70
N LEU A 201 -4.63 -23.64 -21.19
CA LEU A 201 -3.44 -24.08 -21.93
C LEU A 201 -2.14 -24.06 -21.09
N THR A 202 -2.22 -23.67 -19.81
CA THR A 202 -1.18 -23.87 -18.77
C THR A 202 -1.65 -24.88 -17.75
#